data_AF-A0A9W4IM13-F1
#
_entry.id   AF-A0A9W4IM13-F1
#
_cell.length_a   1.000
_cell.length_b   1.000
_cell.length_c   1.000
_cell.angle_alpha   90.00
_cell.angle_beta   90.00
_cell.angle_gamma   90.00
#
_symmetry.space_group_name_H-M   'P 1'
#
loop_
_entity.id
_entity.type
_entity.pdbx_description
1 polymer ?
#
loop_
_entity_poly.entity_id
_entity_poly.type
_entity_poly.pdbx_seq_one_letter_code
_entity_poly.pdbx_strand_id
1 'polypeptide(L)'
;MTFENLEHFRPEFVYCLTGYRMSHRAQNDFVLPINNRHSTGCAASLHSNRISYFFDLRGPSITVDTTCSSSLVALHYAVQSLRSGESKEALVAGCRLSLVPDIWVSMSMSQLFNDEGKTFPFDERATSGFARGEGSGVVILKPLDAALRDKDPVRAVIVHSGVN
;
A
#
# COMPACT_ATOMS: atom_id res chain seq x y z
N MET A 1 8.69 8.79 -15.18
CA MET A 1 7.30 8.96 -15.65
C MET A 1 6.90 10.32 -15.14
N THR A 2 6.89 11.32 -16.02
CA THR A 2 6.43 12.67 -15.69
C THR A 2 4.89 12.65 -15.64
N PHE A 3 4.29 13.54 -14.85
CA PHE A 3 2.83 13.60 -14.63
C PHE A 3 2.00 13.79 -15.91
N GLU A 4 2.61 14.21 -17.03
CA GLU A 4 1.96 14.44 -18.33
C GLU A 4 1.45 13.16 -19.02
N ASN A 5 2.00 11.98 -18.72
CA ASN A 5 1.55 10.72 -19.34
C ASN A 5 0.30 10.10 -18.68
N LEU A 6 -0.28 10.74 -17.67
CA LEU A 6 -1.47 10.21 -16.97
C LEU A 6 -2.78 10.46 -17.75
N GLU A 7 -2.82 11.35 -18.74
CA GLU A 7 -4.08 11.67 -19.45
C GLU A 7 -4.62 10.51 -20.32
N HIS A 8 -3.75 9.60 -20.76
CA HIS A 8 -4.12 8.37 -21.47
C HIS A 8 -4.19 7.13 -20.57
N PHE A 9 -3.80 7.27 -19.30
CA PHE A 9 -3.79 6.17 -18.34
C PHE A 9 -5.19 6.01 -17.74
N ARG A 10 -5.89 4.94 -18.13
CA ARG A 10 -7.23 4.60 -17.63
C ARG A 10 -7.21 3.24 -16.95
N PRO A 11 -6.58 3.14 -15.77
CA PRO A 11 -6.55 1.89 -15.05
C PRO A 11 -7.96 1.46 -14.69
N GLU A 12 -8.28 0.23 -15.06
CA GLU A 12 -9.54 -0.41 -14.72
C GLU A 12 -9.42 -1.13 -13.36
N PHE A 13 -8.25 -1.21 -12.71
CA PHE A 13 -8.13 -1.79 -11.36
C PHE A 13 -7.33 -0.91 -10.39
N VAL A 14 -7.78 -0.77 -9.13
CA VAL A 14 -7.06 -0.08 -8.05
C VAL A 14 -6.94 -0.95 -6.80
N TYR A 15 -5.71 -1.14 -6.30
CA TYR A 15 -5.47 -1.64 -4.94
C TYR A 15 -4.69 -0.64 -4.12
N CYS A 16 -5.20 -0.34 -2.92
CA CYS A 16 -4.55 0.58 -1.98
C CYS A 16 -4.22 -0.10 -0.66
N LEU A 17 -2.98 0.06 -0.19
CA LEU A 17 -2.55 -0.23 1.17
C LEU A 17 -2.73 1.01 2.03
N THR A 18 -3.19 0.81 3.27
CA THR A 18 -2.87 1.78 4.32
C THR A 18 -2.56 1.10 5.64
N GLY A 19 -1.31 1.23 6.07
CA GLY A 19 -0.92 1.06 7.46
C GLY A 19 -1.32 2.30 8.25
N TYR A 20 -2.57 2.34 8.67
CA TYR A 20 -3.04 3.21 9.75
C TYR A 20 -4.06 2.44 10.58
N ARG A 21 -3.66 2.05 11.80
CA ARG A 21 -4.59 1.59 12.82
C ARG A 21 -4.77 2.75 13.79
N MET A 22 -5.94 3.39 13.80
CA MET A 22 -6.40 3.99 15.04
C MET A 22 -6.79 2.85 15.97
N SER A 23 -5.97 2.59 16.98
CA SER A 23 -6.47 1.79 18.10
C SER A 23 -7.51 2.63 18.86
N HIS A 24 -8.65 2.02 19.16
CA HIS A 24 -9.73 2.62 19.95
C HIS A 24 -9.32 3.09 21.37
N ARG A 25 -8.06 2.89 21.78
CA ARG A 25 -7.53 3.22 23.11
C ARG A 25 -6.87 4.60 23.21
N ALA A 26 -6.69 5.33 22.11
CA ALA A 26 -6.13 6.69 22.15
C ALA A 26 -7.17 7.77 22.54
N GLN A 27 -8.16 7.42 23.37
CA GLN A 27 -9.24 8.34 23.74
C GLN A 27 -8.85 9.42 24.76
N ASN A 28 -7.66 9.39 25.39
CA ASN A 28 -7.43 10.28 26.54
C ASN A 28 -6.42 11.42 26.40
N ASP A 29 -5.39 11.41 25.52
CA ASP A 29 -4.36 12.48 25.60
C ASP A 29 -3.97 13.17 24.27
N PHE A 30 -4.35 12.64 23.10
CA PHE A 30 -4.05 13.24 21.78
C PHE A 30 -5.27 13.19 20.86
N VAL A 31 -6.36 13.86 21.25
CA VAL A 31 -7.59 13.91 20.44
C VAL A 31 -7.46 15.01 19.38
N LEU A 32 -7.19 14.63 18.13
CA LEU A 32 -7.55 15.51 17.02
C LEU A 32 -9.07 15.69 17.05
N PRO A 33 -9.61 16.92 16.98
CA PRO A 33 -11.04 17.15 17.06
C PRO A 33 -11.77 16.37 15.96
N ILE A 34 -12.67 15.48 16.38
CA ILE A 34 -13.53 14.72 15.46
C ILE A 34 -14.43 15.73 14.76
N ASN A 35 -14.34 15.77 13.43
CA ASN A 35 -15.18 16.62 12.59
C ASN A 35 -16.00 15.77 11.61
N ASN A 36 -16.83 16.43 10.80
CA ASN A 36 -17.71 15.80 9.82
C ASN A 36 -16.99 15.02 8.70
N ARG A 37 -15.65 15.14 8.57
CA ARG A 37 -14.83 14.37 7.62
C ARG A 37 -14.09 13.21 8.28
N HIS A 38 -14.22 13.01 9.58
CA HIS A 38 -13.46 11.99 10.29
C HIS A 38 -13.68 10.57 9.74
N SER A 39 -14.95 10.19 9.55
CA SER A 39 -15.32 8.90 8.97
C SER A 39 -14.76 8.72 7.57
N THR A 40 -14.87 9.75 6.72
CA THR A 40 -14.39 9.64 5.34
C THR A 40 -12.86 9.73 5.25
N GLY A 41 -12.22 10.45 6.16
CA GLY A 41 -10.77 10.67 6.18
C GLY A 41 -9.98 9.45 6.67
N CYS A 42 -10.58 8.60 7.51
CA CYS A 42 -9.89 7.48 8.16
C CYS A 42 -10.39 6.09 7.75
N ALA A 43 -11.51 5.99 7.02
CA ALA A 43 -12.04 4.68 6.62
C ALA A 43 -11.08 3.95 5.67
N ALA A 44 -10.74 2.71 6.01
CA ALA A 44 -9.79 1.89 5.25
C ALA A 44 -10.15 1.80 3.76
N SER A 45 -11.42 1.53 3.45
CA SER A 45 -11.93 1.41 2.08
C SER A 45 -11.80 2.71 1.26
N LEU A 46 -11.77 3.86 1.92
CA LEU A 46 -11.65 5.14 1.22
C LEU A 46 -10.22 5.44 0.77
N HIS A 47 -9.22 4.70 1.24
CA HIS A 47 -7.87 4.86 0.72
C HIS A 47 -7.79 4.48 -0.76
N SER A 48 -8.36 3.34 -1.16
CA SER A 48 -8.47 2.97 -2.58
C SER A 48 -9.52 3.82 -3.31
N ASN A 49 -10.70 4.00 -2.71
CA ASN A 49 -11.81 4.64 -3.41
C ASN A 49 -11.56 6.13 -3.69
N ARG A 50 -10.75 6.83 -2.89
CA ARG A 50 -10.37 8.22 -3.16
C ARG A 50 -9.50 8.34 -4.41
N ILE A 51 -8.58 7.41 -4.61
CA ILE A 51 -7.76 7.35 -5.84
C ILE A 51 -8.67 7.09 -7.03
N SER A 52 -9.57 6.10 -6.91
CA SER A 52 -10.54 5.81 -7.98
C SER A 52 -11.44 6.99 -8.28
N TYR A 53 -11.96 7.68 -7.26
CA TYR A 53 -12.80 8.86 -7.43
C TYR A 53 -12.07 10.01 -8.10
N PHE A 54 -10.84 10.31 -7.65
CA PHE A 54 -10.06 11.45 -8.16
C PHE A 54 -9.65 11.27 -9.62
N PHE A 55 -9.28 10.06 -10.02
CA PHE A 55 -8.85 9.75 -11.40
C PHE A 55 -9.99 9.19 -12.29
N ASP A 56 -11.23 9.15 -11.79
CA ASP A 56 -12.38 8.55 -12.48
C ASP A 56 -12.14 7.09 -12.94
N LEU A 57 -11.53 6.28 -12.08
CA LEU A 57 -11.20 4.88 -12.37
C LEU A 57 -12.43 4.00 -12.11
N ARG A 58 -12.72 3.11 -13.06
CA ARG A 58 -14.04 2.47 -13.16
C ARG A 58 -14.11 0.97 -12.93
N GLY A 59 -13.01 0.28 -12.72
CA GLY A 59 -13.11 -1.10 -12.22
C GLY A 59 -12.72 -1.20 -10.75
N PRO A 60 -12.34 -2.39 -10.26
CA PRO A 60 -12.46 -2.66 -8.84
C PRO A 60 -11.47 -1.84 -8.00
N SER A 61 -11.94 -1.39 -6.83
CA SER A 61 -11.18 -0.55 -5.90
C SER A 61 -11.13 -1.22 -4.54
N ILE A 62 -9.98 -1.79 -4.19
CA ILE A 62 -9.87 -2.70 -3.06
C ILE A 62 -8.77 -2.23 -2.11
N THR A 63 -9.07 -2.24 -0.82
CA THR A 63 -8.07 -2.05 0.23
C THR A 63 -7.73 -3.39 0.86
N VAL A 64 -6.43 -3.70 0.96
CA VAL A 64 -5.93 -4.97 1.50
C VAL A 64 -5.07 -4.70 2.74
N ASP A 65 -5.35 -5.43 3.82
CA ASP A 65 -4.54 -5.43 5.04
C ASP A 65 -4.21 -6.88 5.44
N THR A 66 -2.99 -7.29 5.08
CA THR A 66 -2.33 -8.52 5.56
C THR A 66 -1.09 -8.16 6.39
N THR A 67 -1.09 -7.01 7.06
CA THR A 67 0.05 -6.49 7.81
C THR A 67 1.28 -6.23 6.92
N CYS A 68 2.44 -6.85 7.17
CA CYS A 68 3.71 -6.53 6.51
C CYS A 68 3.73 -6.91 5.02
N SER A 69 2.93 -7.89 4.61
CA SER A 69 2.85 -8.38 3.23
C SER A 69 1.80 -7.66 2.37
N SER A 70 1.05 -6.71 2.92
CA SER A 70 -0.15 -6.17 2.28
C SER A 70 0.07 -5.61 0.87
N SER A 71 1.17 -4.89 0.63
CA SER A 71 1.49 -4.34 -0.69
C SER A 71 1.81 -5.44 -1.71
N LEU A 72 2.46 -6.54 -1.29
CA LEU A 72 2.75 -7.68 -2.15
C LEU A 72 1.50 -8.53 -2.42
N VAL A 73 0.59 -8.65 -1.45
CA VAL A 73 -0.70 -9.32 -1.65
C VAL A 73 -1.59 -8.49 -2.61
N ALA A 74 -1.62 -7.16 -2.45
CA ALA A 74 -2.30 -6.27 -3.39
C ALA A 74 -1.72 -6.41 -4.81
N LEU A 75 -0.40 -6.47 -4.94
CA LEU A 75 0.26 -6.73 -6.22
C LEU A 75 -0.12 -8.10 -6.79
N HIS A 76 -0.20 -9.14 -5.96
CA HIS A 76 -0.64 -10.45 -6.40
C HIS A 76 -2.06 -10.42 -6.97
N TYR A 77 -3.02 -9.80 -6.28
CA TYR A 77 -4.39 -9.69 -6.78
C TYR A 77 -4.47 -8.86 -8.08
N ALA A 78 -3.69 -7.79 -8.21
CA ALA A 78 -3.59 -7.05 -9.47
C ALA A 78 -3.07 -7.92 -10.62
N VAL A 79 -2.05 -8.73 -10.38
CA VAL A 79 -1.54 -9.68 -11.38
C VAL A 79 -2.62 -10.70 -11.76
N GLN A 80 -3.40 -11.20 -10.80
CA GLN A 80 -4.51 -12.13 -11.09
C GLN A 80 -5.59 -11.48 -11.95
N SER A 81 -6.01 -10.25 -11.62
CA SER A 81 -7.05 -9.54 -12.37
C SER A 81 -6.62 -9.19 -13.80
N LEU A 82 -5.35 -8.80 -13.99
CA LEU A 82 -4.78 -8.58 -15.32
C LEU A 82 -4.72 -9.88 -16.14
N ARG A 83 -4.39 -11.00 -15.49
CA ARG A 83 -4.31 -12.31 -16.16
C ARG A 83 -5.68 -12.89 -16.50
N SER A 84 -6.69 -12.66 -15.65
CA SER A 84 -8.06 -13.09 -15.91
C SER A 84 -8.78 -12.21 -16.93
N GLY A 85 -8.23 -11.03 -17.24
CA GLY A 85 -8.85 -10.05 -18.12
C GLY A 85 -9.98 -9.25 -17.46
N GLU A 86 -10.18 -9.41 -16.14
CA GLU A 86 -11.09 -8.55 -15.36
C GLU A 86 -10.61 -7.09 -15.38
N SER A 87 -9.31 -6.87 -15.56
CA SER A 87 -8.77 -5.53 -15.82
C SER A 87 -7.67 -5.53 -16.86
N LYS A 88 -7.53 -4.38 -17.54
CA LYS A 88 -6.53 -4.17 -18.60
C LYS A 88 -5.27 -3.47 -18.09
N GLU A 89 -5.42 -2.68 -17.04
CA GLU A 89 -4.38 -1.92 -16.36
C GLU A 89 -4.72 -1.86 -14.88
N ALA A 90 -3.71 -1.89 -14.02
CA ALA A 90 -3.89 -1.87 -12.57
C ALA A 90 -2.93 -0.88 -11.89
N LEU A 91 -3.45 -0.13 -10.92
CA LEU A 91 -2.69 0.72 -10.02
C LEU A 91 -2.57 0.02 -8.66
N VAL A 92 -1.35 -0.22 -8.21
CA VAL A 92 -1.07 -0.81 -6.89
C VAL A 92 -0.32 0.21 -6.05
N ALA A 93 -0.92 0.62 -4.94
CA ALA A 93 -0.37 1.61 -4.03
C ALA A 93 -0.10 1.00 -2.65
N GLY A 94 1.04 1.38 -2.07
CA GLY A 94 1.56 1.01 -0.76
C GLY A 94 1.70 2.25 0.12
N CYS A 95 1.09 2.36 1.30
CA CYS A 95 1.38 3.45 2.25
C CYS A 95 1.41 2.98 3.71
N ARG A 96 2.41 3.42 4.46
CA ARG A 96 2.55 3.14 5.88
C ARG A 96 3.12 4.36 6.60
N LEU A 97 2.33 4.90 7.53
CA LEU A 97 2.70 6.03 8.38
C LEU A 97 2.38 5.70 9.84
N SER A 98 3.13 6.29 10.76
CA SER A 98 2.92 6.16 12.20
C SER A 98 2.47 7.49 12.76
N LEU A 99 1.18 7.77 12.62
CA LEU A 99 0.61 9.04 13.08
C LEU A 99 0.37 9.06 14.60
N VAL A 100 0.43 7.89 15.25
CA VAL A 100 0.22 7.71 16.68
C VAL A 100 1.24 6.69 17.26
N PRO A 101 1.65 6.85 18.53
CA PRO A 101 2.73 6.06 19.12
C PRO A 101 2.25 4.72 19.71
N ASP A 102 0.96 4.48 19.85
CA ASP A 102 0.35 3.31 20.49
C ASP A 102 0.91 1.97 19.98
N ILE A 103 1.01 1.83 18.65
CA ILE A 103 1.53 0.61 18.04
C ILE A 103 3.04 0.46 18.24
N TRP A 104 3.78 1.58 18.30
CA TRP A 104 5.21 1.56 18.61
C TRP A 104 5.46 1.12 20.04
N VAL A 105 4.70 1.68 20.99
CA VAL A 105 4.79 1.31 22.41
C VAL A 105 4.43 -0.17 22.59
N SER A 106 3.34 -0.65 21.96
CA SER A 106 2.94 -2.06 21.99
C SER A 106 4.01 -3.02 21.44
N MET A 107 4.61 -2.67 20.29
CA MET A 107 5.67 -3.49 19.69
C MET A 107 6.98 -3.44 20.49
N SER A 108 7.29 -2.30 21.13
CA SER A 108 8.44 -2.17 22.03
C SER A 108 8.27 -3.03 23.29
N MET A 109 7.09 -3.02 23.92
CA MET A 109 6.78 -3.92 25.04
C MET A 109 6.87 -5.40 24.66
N SER A 110 6.67 -5.72 23.38
CA SER A 110 6.81 -7.07 22.83
C SER A 110 8.25 -7.40 22.40
N GLN A 111 9.22 -6.52 22.69
CA GLN A 111 10.64 -6.68 22.34
C GLN A 111 10.89 -6.94 20.84
N LEU A 112 10.06 -6.36 19.96
CA LEU A 112 10.18 -6.52 18.51
C LEU A 112 11.22 -5.60 17.87
N PHE A 113 11.65 -4.55 18.57
CA PHE A 113 12.59 -3.57 18.05
C PHE A 113 14.01 -3.80 18.51
N ASN A 114 14.94 -3.45 17.64
CA ASN A 114 16.36 -3.38 17.98
C ASN A 114 16.65 -2.09 18.78
N ASP A 115 17.52 -2.18 19.78
CA ASP A 115 17.85 -1.05 20.67
C ASP A 115 18.56 0.10 19.95
N GLU A 116 19.31 -0.19 18.87
CA GLU A 116 19.97 0.82 18.03
C GLU A 116 19.03 1.44 17.00
N GLY A 117 17.76 1.01 16.94
CA GLY A 117 16.79 1.51 15.96
C GLY A 117 17.20 1.20 14.51
N LYS A 118 17.99 0.14 14.29
CA LYS A 118 18.44 -0.33 12.97
C LYS A 118 17.99 -1.77 12.71
N THR A 119 17.86 -2.10 11.43
CA THR A 119 17.66 -3.48 11.00
C THR A 119 18.96 -3.97 10.38
N PHE A 120 19.47 -5.09 10.89
CA PHE A 120 20.70 -5.71 10.41
C PHE A 120 20.37 -7.05 9.71
N PRO A 121 19.88 -7.04 8.46
CA PRO A 121 19.49 -8.28 7.79
C PRO A 121 20.70 -9.17 7.53
N PHE A 122 20.66 -10.41 8.06
CA PHE A 122 21.69 -11.45 7.88
C PHE A 122 23.09 -11.08 8.42
N ASP A 123 23.17 -10.13 9.35
CA ASP A 123 24.42 -9.68 9.97
C ASP A 123 24.61 -10.32 11.36
N GLU A 124 25.85 -10.48 11.81
CA GLU A 124 26.15 -11.00 13.16
C GLU A 124 25.63 -10.09 14.29
N ARG A 125 25.50 -8.78 14.03
CA ARG A 125 24.94 -7.79 14.95
C ARG A 125 23.43 -7.91 15.13
N ALA A 126 22.77 -8.77 14.35
CA ALA A 126 21.33 -9.01 14.43
C ALA A 126 20.98 -9.82 15.69
N THR A 127 21.24 -9.24 16.87
CA THR A 127 21.01 -9.88 18.17
C THR A 127 19.56 -9.81 18.60
N SER A 128 18.80 -8.81 18.11
CA SER A 128 17.37 -8.66 18.40
C SER A 128 16.67 -7.69 17.44
N GLY A 129 15.42 -8.01 17.11
CA GLY A 129 14.42 -7.10 16.55
C GLY A 129 14.73 -6.48 15.18
N PHE A 130 13.89 -5.51 14.81
CA PHE A 130 14.03 -4.71 13.59
C PHE A 130 13.70 -3.24 13.84
N ALA A 131 14.14 -2.36 12.96
CA ALA A 131 13.70 -0.96 12.92
C ALA A 131 12.43 -0.80 12.08
N ARG A 132 11.50 0.01 12.56
CA ARG A 132 10.26 0.31 11.84
C ARG A 132 10.48 1.50 10.91
N GLY A 133 10.14 1.33 9.63
CA GLY A 133 10.15 2.40 8.63
C GLY A 133 8.76 2.94 8.31
N GLU A 134 8.74 4.10 7.67
CA GLU A 134 7.58 4.71 7.04
C GLU A 134 7.84 4.88 5.55
N GLY A 135 6.79 4.90 4.76
CA GLY A 135 6.95 5.07 3.32
C GLY A 135 5.65 4.94 2.56
N SER A 136 5.69 5.47 1.34
CA SER A 136 4.63 5.32 0.35
C SER A 136 5.25 5.01 -1.00
N GLY A 137 4.54 4.25 -1.83
CA GLY A 137 4.98 3.86 -3.16
C GLY A 137 3.81 3.42 -4.02
N VAL A 138 3.93 3.62 -5.33
CA VAL A 138 2.90 3.24 -6.30
C VAL A 138 3.58 2.60 -7.50
N VAL A 139 2.96 1.55 -8.03
CA VAL A 139 3.32 0.94 -9.31
C VAL A 139 2.10 0.81 -10.20
N ILE A 140 2.34 0.96 -11.50
CA ILE A 140 1.34 0.75 -12.55
C ILE A 140 1.70 -0.54 -13.26
N LEU A 141 0.70 -1.41 -13.42
CA LEU A 141 0.83 -2.73 -14.04
C LEU A 141 -0.05 -2.82 -15.27
N LYS A 142 0.47 -3.49 -16.29
CA LYS A 142 -0.19 -3.74 -17.57
C LYS A 142 0.34 -5.05 -18.16
N PRO A 143 -0.46 -5.82 -18.92
CA PRO A 143 0.06 -6.94 -19.70
C PRO A 143 1.21 -6.49 -20.61
N LEU A 144 2.30 -7.26 -20.66
CA LEU A 144 3.54 -6.85 -21.31
C LEU A 144 3.34 -6.59 -22.81
N ASP A 145 2.58 -7.45 -23.48
CA ASP A 145 2.21 -7.30 -24.89
C ASP A 145 1.45 -5.99 -25.14
N ALA A 146 0.52 -5.63 -24.24
CA ALA A 146 -0.21 -4.37 -24.29
C ALA A 146 0.71 -3.17 -24.06
N ALA A 147 1.58 -3.22 -23.04
CA ALA A 147 2.55 -2.17 -22.77
C ALA A 147 3.50 -1.93 -23.96
N LEU A 148 3.97 -3.00 -24.61
CA LEU A 148 4.84 -2.90 -25.79
C LEU A 148 4.11 -2.30 -26.99
N ARG A 149 2.86 -2.75 -27.26
CA ARG A 149 2.02 -2.20 -28.33
C ARG A 149 1.76 -0.71 -28.14
N ASP A 150 1.47 -0.31 -26.90
CA ASP A 150 1.11 1.05 -26.55
C ASP A 150 2.36 1.93 -26.32
N LYS A 151 3.57 1.35 -26.46
CA LYS A 151 4.89 1.99 -26.29
C LYS A 151 5.09 2.57 -24.89
N ASP A 152 4.51 1.91 -23.90
CA ASP A 152 4.65 2.26 -22.50
C ASP A 152 6.07 1.98 -21.99
N PRO A 153 6.59 2.81 -21.07
CA PRO A 153 7.94 2.66 -20.57
C PRO A 153 8.04 1.52 -19.54
N VAL A 154 8.48 0.34 -19.96
CA VAL A 154 8.64 -0.84 -19.09
C VAL A 154 9.87 -0.71 -18.18
N ARG A 155 9.66 -0.77 -16.86
CA ARG A 155 10.76 -0.70 -15.85
C ARG A 155 11.22 -2.07 -15.39
N ALA A 156 10.31 -3.03 -15.31
CA ALA A 156 10.53 -4.40 -14.90
C ALA A 156 9.35 -5.27 -15.37
N VAL A 157 9.52 -6.59 -15.30
CA VAL A 157 8.48 -7.57 -15.65
C VAL A 157 8.23 -8.49 -14.45
N ILE A 158 6.96 -8.64 -14.06
CA ILE A 158 6.54 -9.60 -13.03
C ILE A 158 6.26 -10.93 -13.72
N VAL A 159 7.17 -11.89 -13.57
CA VAL A 159 7.02 -13.24 -14.16
C VAL A 159 5.98 -14.06 -13.42
N HIS A 160 5.99 -14.01 -12.07
CA HIS A 160 5.05 -14.73 -11.23
C HIS A 160 4.87 -14.05 -9.87
N SER A 161 3.75 -14.32 -9.20
CA SER A 161 3.46 -13.94 -7.82
C SER A 161 2.61 -15.03 -7.14
N GLY A 162 2.73 -15.19 -5.83
CA GLY A 162 1.97 -16.17 -5.05
C GLY A 162 1.77 -15.70 -3.60
N VAL A 163 0.73 -16.21 -2.96
CA VAL A 163 0.35 -15.94 -1.56
C VAL A 163 -0.05 -17.27 -0.90
N ASN A 164 0.30 -17.48 0.37
CA ASN A 164 0.02 -18.69 1.15
C ASN A 164 -0.30 -18.40 2.62
#